data_AF-A0AAN6T148-F1
#
_entry.id   AF-A0AAN6T148-F1
#
_cell.length_a   1.000
_cell.length_b   1.000
_cell.length_c   1.000
_cell.angle_alpha   90.00
_cell.angle_beta   90.00
_cell.angle_gamma   90.00
#
_symmetry.space_group_name_H-M   'P 1'
#
loop_
_entity.id
_entity.type
_entity.pdbx_description
1 polymer ?
#
loop_
_entity_poly.entity_id
_entity_poly.type
_entity_poly.pdbx_seq_one_letter_code
_entity_poly.pdbx_strand_id
1 'polypeptide(L)'
;MKWTSEHFTGVDYDHLTRKRGVWKLEGKEWAEDVDEELGNYDFLMFADVDHKHPEVRADLFRWIEWLPQQLKLGGLRLDAIKHYSFRFLRDFVTHIQEHVDPGWFMVGEYWREDSEYLAKFIEFMDHRISLFDVQLVSNFSKISLLQEKGDLRKIFDDSLTLWKPEHAVTFVANHDTQPGQSLETPIVPFFTPLAYALILLRANAGLPCVFYADLFGSFGKHPQPGFTNFIPPPAGGAAIPKMMLARKLWAYGSQHDYFDDDDPHCVGFTRAGHPSRSDGHGLAVVMTNAWEHRSRAMFVGERHAGETWTDLLRWCPGRVVIGDDGWGVFPVGRRSVAVWVNDVATGRGMVDEHVFDYDIYGLGAARKEELDPLARAMQQAMSEGGEVS
;
A
#
# COMPACT_ATOMS: atom_id res chain seq x y z
N MET A 1 17.53 32.75 -5.33
CA MET A 1 16.59 33.52 -6.17
C MET A 1 15.51 34.14 -5.27
N LYS A 2 14.78 35.17 -5.72
CA LYS A 2 13.57 35.66 -5.03
C LYS A 2 12.36 35.43 -5.93
N TRP A 3 11.39 34.67 -5.45
CA TRP A 3 10.16 34.36 -6.19
C TRP A 3 9.24 35.60 -6.27
N THR A 4 8.56 35.75 -7.41
CA THR A 4 7.73 36.89 -7.82
C THR A 4 6.65 36.37 -8.77
N SER A 5 5.67 37.19 -9.17
CA SER A 5 4.60 36.81 -10.10
C SER A 5 5.11 36.27 -11.45
N GLU A 6 6.30 36.69 -11.90
CA GLU A 6 6.92 36.21 -13.14
C GLU A 6 7.28 34.72 -13.10
N HIS A 7 7.29 34.11 -11.92
CA HIS A 7 7.69 32.71 -11.71
C HIS A 7 6.51 31.75 -11.62
N PHE A 8 5.29 32.26 -11.85
CA PHE A 8 4.06 31.50 -11.74
C PHE A 8 3.20 31.66 -13.01
N THR A 9 2.41 30.65 -13.35
CA THR A 9 1.46 30.63 -14.47
C THR A 9 0.08 31.14 -14.04
N GLY A 10 -0.33 30.85 -12.80
CA GLY A 10 -1.65 31.23 -12.28
C GLY A 10 -1.80 31.18 -10.77
N VAL A 11 -2.97 31.62 -10.29
CA VAL A 11 -3.35 31.65 -8.87
C VAL A 11 -4.79 31.21 -8.60
N ASP A 12 -5.11 30.76 -7.38
CA ASP A 12 -6.47 30.36 -6.94
C ASP A 12 -7.23 31.39 -6.09
N TYR A 13 -6.62 32.55 -5.81
CA TYR A 13 -7.21 33.55 -4.92
C TYR A 13 -6.91 35.01 -5.31
N ASP A 14 -7.96 35.79 -5.52
CA ASP A 14 -7.87 37.25 -5.64
C ASP A 14 -8.11 37.89 -4.26
N HIS A 15 -7.04 38.42 -3.66
CA HIS A 15 -7.09 39.08 -2.36
C HIS A 15 -7.90 40.39 -2.36
N LEU A 16 -7.91 41.13 -3.47
CA LEU A 16 -8.60 42.42 -3.56
C LEU A 16 -10.11 42.22 -3.57
N THR A 17 -10.60 41.27 -4.36
CA THR A 17 -12.05 40.99 -4.47
C THR A 17 -12.53 39.87 -3.53
N ARG A 18 -11.62 39.20 -2.80
CA ARG A 18 -11.90 38.07 -1.90
C ARG A 18 -12.55 36.89 -2.61
N LYS A 19 -12.26 36.70 -3.89
CA LYS A 19 -12.82 35.62 -4.70
C LYS A 19 -11.86 34.44 -4.78
N ARG A 20 -12.44 33.25 -4.90
CA ARG A 20 -11.74 32.03 -5.35
C ARG A 20 -12.12 31.74 -6.80
N GLY A 21 -11.18 31.20 -7.55
CA GLY A 21 -11.29 30.96 -8.98
C GLY A 21 -9.92 30.57 -9.54
N VAL A 22 -9.86 30.14 -10.79
CA VAL A 22 -8.57 29.84 -11.44
C VAL A 22 -8.22 31.02 -12.33
N TRP A 23 -7.14 31.73 -12.01
CA TRP A 23 -6.68 32.89 -12.78
C TRP A 23 -5.32 32.61 -13.40
N LYS A 24 -5.27 32.59 -14.73
CA LYS A 24 -4.01 32.64 -15.47
C LYS A 24 -3.45 34.07 -15.45
N LEU A 25 -2.17 34.22 -15.11
CA LEU A 25 -1.51 35.52 -15.09
C LEU A 25 -1.30 36.06 -16.52
N GLU A 26 -1.25 37.39 -16.65
CA GLU A 26 -1.06 38.04 -17.96
C GLU A 26 0.28 37.63 -18.59
N GLY A 27 0.25 37.27 -19.87
CA GLY A 27 1.44 36.82 -20.61
C GLY A 27 1.91 35.40 -20.26
N LYS A 28 1.18 34.66 -19.41
CA LYS A 28 1.48 33.27 -19.06
C LYS A 28 0.60 32.28 -19.82
N GLU A 29 1.17 31.10 -20.05
CA GLU A 29 0.48 29.94 -20.61
C GLU A 29 0.67 28.75 -19.70
N TRP A 30 -0.36 27.91 -19.59
CA TRP A 30 -0.25 26.62 -18.91
C TRP A 30 0.73 25.72 -19.66
N ALA A 31 1.40 24.82 -18.94
CA ALA A 31 2.23 23.80 -19.55
C ALA A 31 1.39 22.91 -20.49
N GLU A 32 1.87 22.67 -21.71
CA GLU A 32 1.12 21.91 -22.72
C GLU A 32 1.23 20.39 -22.53
N ASP A 33 2.25 19.92 -21.81
CA ASP A 33 2.56 18.51 -21.60
C ASP A 33 2.30 18.09 -20.14
N VAL A 34 1.03 18.17 -19.76
CA VAL A 34 0.47 17.74 -18.45
C VAL A 34 -0.69 16.78 -18.71
N ASP A 35 -1.33 16.28 -17.64
CA ASP A 35 -2.50 15.43 -17.80
C ASP A 35 -3.66 16.19 -18.46
N GLU A 36 -4.39 15.49 -19.34
CA GLU A 36 -5.47 16.05 -20.14
C GLU A 36 -6.80 16.16 -19.40
N GLU A 37 -6.89 15.69 -18.15
CA GLU A 37 -8.05 15.87 -17.30
C GLU A 37 -8.43 17.36 -17.20
N LEU A 38 -9.73 17.67 -17.29
CA LEU A 38 -10.25 19.04 -17.39
C LEU A 38 -9.72 19.85 -18.60
N GLY A 39 -9.14 19.17 -19.61
CA GLY A 39 -8.58 19.74 -20.83
C GLY A 39 -7.09 20.06 -20.73
N ASN A 40 -6.64 20.53 -19.57
CA ASN A 40 -5.24 20.75 -19.22
C ASN A 40 -5.16 20.87 -17.69
N TYR A 41 -4.40 19.98 -17.04
CA TYR A 41 -4.37 19.92 -15.59
C TYR A 41 -3.10 20.50 -14.94
N ASP A 42 -2.46 21.50 -15.56
CA ASP A 42 -1.30 22.21 -14.98
C ASP A 42 -1.68 22.86 -13.64
N PHE A 43 -2.75 23.67 -13.65
CA PHE A 43 -3.19 24.35 -12.44
C PHE A 43 -3.86 23.38 -11.44
N LEU A 44 -3.23 23.20 -10.27
CA LEU A 44 -3.83 22.50 -9.13
C LEU A 44 -4.32 23.45 -8.03
N MET A 45 -3.41 24.19 -7.39
CA MET A 45 -3.72 25.07 -6.26
C MET A 45 -2.62 26.11 -5.98
N PHE A 46 -2.93 27.10 -5.15
CA PHE A 46 -2.03 28.18 -4.73
C PHE A 46 -1.48 29.00 -5.91
N ALA A 47 -0.17 29.23 -5.95
CA ALA A 47 0.53 29.89 -7.05
C ALA A 47 1.22 28.81 -7.88
N ASP A 48 0.71 28.58 -9.08
CA ASP A 48 1.13 27.49 -9.95
C ASP A 48 2.48 27.80 -10.60
N VAL A 49 3.45 26.89 -10.47
CA VAL A 49 4.86 27.18 -10.77
C VAL A 49 5.13 27.11 -12.27
N ASP A 50 5.73 28.18 -12.83
CA ASP A 50 6.12 28.22 -14.24
C ASP A 50 7.44 27.45 -14.47
N HIS A 51 7.33 26.16 -14.70
CA HIS A 51 8.46 25.25 -14.99
C HIS A 51 9.16 25.53 -16.34
N LYS A 52 8.60 26.41 -17.17
CA LYS A 52 9.25 26.90 -18.41
C LYS A 52 10.17 28.08 -18.12
N HIS A 53 9.96 28.81 -17.01
CA HIS A 53 10.77 29.97 -16.66
C HIS A 53 12.23 29.56 -16.34
N PRO A 54 13.25 30.12 -17.03
CA PRO A 54 14.64 29.69 -16.86
C PRO A 54 15.17 29.83 -15.43
N GLU A 55 14.80 30.90 -14.72
CA GLU A 55 15.22 31.09 -13.33
C GLU A 55 14.61 30.05 -12.39
N VAL A 56 13.35 29.66 -12.61
CA VAL A 56 12.66 28.63 -11.82
C VAL A 56 13.36 27.30 -11.97
N ARG A 57 13.61 26.87 -13.22
CA ARG A 57 14.33 25.62 -13.50
C ARG A 57 15.70 25.59 -12.84
N ALA A 58 16.46 26.68 -12.99
CA ALA A 58 17.79 26.77 -12.40
C ALA A 58 17.75 26.76 -10.86
N ASP A 59 16.71 27.32 -10.24
CA ASP A 59 16.52 27.29 -8.79
C ASP A 59 16.15 25.90 -8.27
N LEU A 60 15.25 25.19 -8.95
CA LEU A 60 14.88 23.82 -8.61
C LEU A 60 16.07 22.85 -8.74
N PHE A 61 16.90 23.01 -9.77
CA PHE A 61 18.11 22.19 -9.96
C PHE A 61 19.15 22.47 -8.86
N ARG A 62 19.38 23.74 -8.51
CA ARG A 62 20.23 24.08 -7.36
C ARG A 62 19.67 23.57 -6.04
N TRP A 63 18.35 23.63 -5.85
CA TRP A 63 17.70 23.16 -4.63
C TRP A 63 17.92 21.65 -4.44
N ILE A 64 17.79 20.86 -5.51
CA ILE A 64 17.95 19.42 -5.39
C ILE A 64 19.41 18.98 -5.19
N GLU A 65 20.37 19.72 -5.76
CA GLU A 65 21.80 19.54 -5.46
C GLU A 65 22.18 19.93 -4.02
N TRP A 66 21.46 20.89 -3.44
CA TRP A 66 21.67 21.34 -2.07
C TRP A 66 21.10 20.36 -1.03
N LEU A 67 19.96 19.73 -1.34
CA LEU A 67 19.24 18.85 -0.43
C LEU A 67 20.09 17.73 0.23
N PRO A 68 20.92 16.94 -0.49
CA PRO A 68 21.75 15.89 0.12
C PRO A 68 22.83 16.44 1.08
N GLN A 69 23.20 17.72 0.93
CA GLN A 69 24.17 18.37 1.82
C GLN A 69 23.57 18.65 3.19
N GLN A 70 22.24 18.66 3.29
CA GLN A 70 21.50 18.89 4.52
C GLN A 70 20.96 17.61 5.14
N LEU A 71 20.53 16.67 4.29
CA LEU A 71 19.82 15.46 4.70
C LEU A 71 20.42 14.23 4.02
N LYS A 72 20.56 13.13 4.77
CA LYS A 72 21.00 11.83 4.24
C LYS A 72 19.82 11.11 3.60
N LEU A 73 19.44 11.55 2.40
CA LEU A 73 18.36 10.95 1.62
C LEU A 73 18.90 9.81 0.74
N GLY A 74 18.04 8.82 0.46
CA GLY A 74 18.31 7.74 -0.49
C GLY A 74 17.34 7.75 -1.68
N GLY A 75 16.56 8.82 -1.84
CA GLY A 75 15.49 8.89 -2.82
C GLY A 75 14.46 9.98 -2.53
N LEU A 76 13.46 10.08 -3.42
CA LEU A 76 12.40 11.10 -3.38
C LEU A 76 11.04 10.49 -3.71
N ARG A 77 9.99 11.06 -3.10
CA ARG A 77 8.61 10.96 -3.59
C ARG A 77 8.28 12.27 -4.28
N LEU A 78 7.96 12.22 -5.57
CA LEU A 78 7.60 13.37 -6.39
C LEU A 78 6.08 13.56 -6.28
N ASP A 79 5.69 14.69 -5.71
CA ASP A 79 4.29 15.08 -5.45
C ASP A 79 3.60 15.54 -6.75
N ALA A 80 2.31 15.22 -6.89
CA ALA A 80 1.42 15.84 -7.87
C ALA A 80 1.94 15.86 -9.32
N ILE A 81 2.67 14.82 -9.76
CA ILE A 81 3.46 14.88 -11.00
C ILE A 81 2.64 14.92 -12.29
N LYS A 82 1.32 14.75 -12.19
CA LYS A 82 0.39 14.93 -13.31
C LYS A 82 0.11 16.40 -13.63
N HIS A 83 0.50 17.31 -12.73
CA HIS A 83 0.15 18.73 -12.73
C HIS A 83 1.30 19.67 -13.13
N TYR A 84 2.42 19.17 -13.63
CA TYR A 84 3.45 20.04 -14.18
C TYR A 84 4.22 19.36 -15.29
N SER A 85 4.80 20.17 -16.18
CA SER A 85 5.40 19.75 -17.45
C SER A 85 6.19 18.45 -17.34
N PHE A 86 5.74 17.43 -18.07
CA PHE A 86 6.37 16.12 -18.12
C PHE A 86 7.82 16.19 -18.62
N ARG A 87 8.12 17.08 -19.57
CA ARG A 87 9.48 17.35 -20.02
C ARG A 87 10.35 17.94 -18.92
N PHE A 88 9.83 18.92 -18.16
CA PHE A 88 10.57 19.43 -17.00
C PHE A 88 10.84 18.30 -15.99
N LEU A 89 9.83 17.50 -15.64
CA LEU A 89 9.99 16.40 -14.71
C LEU A 89 11.07 15.42 -15.19
N ARG A 90 11.06 15.06 -16.49
CA ARG A 90 12.09 14.18 -17.08
C ARG A 90 13.48 14.77 -16.98
N ASP A 91 13.64 16.06 -17.30
CA ASP A 91 14.92 16.74 -17.18
C ASP A 91 15.38 16.83 -15.72
N PHE A 92 14.46 17.09 -14.79
CA PHE A 92 14.74 17.16 -13.35
C PHE A 92 15.19 15.82 -12.78
N VAL A 93 14.49 14.73 -13.13
CA VAL A 93 14.86 13.36 -12.74
C VAL A 93 16.21 12.96 -13.35
N THR A 94 16.48 13.35 -14.59
CA THR A 94 17.79 13.11 -15.24
C THR A 94 18.89 13.87 -14.52
N HIS A 95 18.66 15.14 -14.18
CA HIS A 95 19.60 15.97 -13.42
C HIS A 95 19.94 15.37 -12.06
N ILE A 96 18.94 14.82 -11.35
CA ILE A 96 19.16 14.11 -10.07
C ILE A 96 20.12 12.93 -10.27
N GLN A 97 19.89 12.09 -11.28
CA GLN A 97 20.73 10.91 -11.51
C GLN A 97 22.16 11.28 -11.92
N GLU A 98 22.34 12.36 -12.69
CA GLU A 98 23.65 12.78 -13.21
C GLU A 98 24.47 13.59 -12.20
N HIS A 99 23.82 14.41 -11.38
CA HIS A 99 24.49 15.42 -10.54
C HIS A 99 24.29 15.24 -9.03
N VAL A 100 23.32 14.43 -8.61
CA VAL A 100 23.03 14.21 -7.19
C VAL A 100 23.46 12.80 -6.77
N ASP A 101 22.77 11.77 -7.25
CA ASP A 101 23.10 10.37 -6.99
C ASP A 101 22.37 9.45 -7.99
N PRO A 102 23.10 8.65 -8.81
CA PRO A 102 22.48 7.73 -9.76
C PRO A 102 21.72 6.58 -9.07
N GLY A 103 21.94 6.34 -7.77
CA GLY A 103 21.30 5.30 -6.98
C GLY A 103 20.02 5.75 -6.25
N TRP A 104 19.63 7.02 -6.34
CA TRP A 104 18.42 7.51 -5.70
C TRP A 104 17.16 6.85 -6.27
N PHE A 105 16.38 6.22 -5.40
CA PHE A 105 15.07 5.70 -5.74
C PHE A 105 14.07 6.84 -5.85
N MET A 106 13.27 6.88 -6.93
CA MET A 106 12.28 7.93 -7.15
C MET A 106 10.92 7.30 -7.44
N VAL A 107 9.90 7.76 -6.72
CA VAL A 107 8.50 7.37 -6.96
C VAL A 107 7.64 8.61 -7.21
N GLY A 108 6.87 8.60 -8.29
CA GLY A 108 5.93 9.65 -8.64
C GLY A 108 4.51 9.36 -8.19
N GLU A 109 3.83 10.38 -7.68
CA GLU A 109 2.38 10.38 -7.51
C GLU A 109 1.71 10.89 -8.80
N TYR A 110 1.38 9.96 -9.68
CA TYR A 110 0.54 10.22 -10.85
C TYR A 110 -0.85 9.62 -10.58
N TRP A 111 -1.79 10.46 -10.12
CA TRP A 111 -3.13 9.97 -9.74
C TRP A 111 -4.06 9.79 -10.94
N ARG A 112 -4.05 8.58 -11.51
CA ARG A 112 -4.89 8.16 -12.66
C ARG A 112 -5.20 6.67 -12.61
N GLU A 113 -6.47 6.30 -12.78
CA GLU A 113 -6.96 4.90 -12.91
C GLU A 113 -6.86 4.43 -14.37
N ASP A 114 -5.63 4.39 -14.91
CA ASP A 114 -5.33 3.98 -16.30
C ASP A 114 -3.88 3.49 -16.36
N SER A 115 -3.65 2.22 -16.07
CA SER A 115 -2.29 1.72 -15.92
C SER A 115 -1.56 1.56 -17.24
N GLU A 116 -2.26 1.39 -18.36
CA GLU A 116 -1.65 1.43 -19.68
C GLU A 116 -1.02 2.81 -19.93
N TYR A 117 -1.74 3.89 -19.62
CA TYR A 117 -1.21 5.24 -19.70
C TYR A 117 -0.01 5.45 -18.76
N LEU A 118 -0.12 5.03 -17.50
CA LEU A 118 0.97 5.12 -16.54
C LEU A 118 2.21 4.32 -16.98
N ALA A 119 2.03 3.16 -17.61
CA ALA A 119 3.12 2.37 -18.17
C ALA A 119 3.84 3.10 -19.32
N LYS A 120 3.09 3.75 -20.22
CA LYS A 120 3.65 4.61 -21.28
C LYS A 120 4.37 5.83 -20.71
N PHE A 121 3.86 6.39 -19.61
CA PHE A 121 4.53 7.48 -18.91
C PHE A 121 5.88 7.05 -18.32
N ILE A 122 5.96 5.86 -17.70
CA ILE A 122 7.23 5.28 -17.23
C ILE A 122 8.23 5.12 -18.39
N GLU A 123 7.76 4.70 -19.57
CA GLU A 123 8.60 4.61 -20.78
C GLU A 123 9.09 5.98 -21.25
N PHE A 124 8.21 7.00 -21.25
CA PHE A 124 8.59 8.38 -21.56
C PHE A 124 9.66 8.92 -20.60
N MET A 125 9.57 8.52 -19.32
CA MET A 125 10.55 8.83 -18.28
C MET A 125 11.82 7.96 -18.36
N ASP A 126 11.94 7.10 -19.38
CA ASP A 126 13.06 6.19 -19.60
C ASP A 126 13.31 5.28 -18.39
N HIS A 127 12.22 4.83 -17.76
CA HIS A 127 12.26 3.92 -16.61
C HIS A 127 13.03 4.49 -15.40
N ARG A 128 13.23 5.82 -15.32
CA ARG A 128 13.98 6.47 -14.23
C ARG A 128 13.18 6.64 -12.94
N ILE A 129 11.87 6.44 -12.99
CA ILE A 129 10.97 6.54 -11.82
C ILE A 129 10.09 5.30 -11.72
N SER A 130 9.64 5.02 -10.51
CA SER A 130 8.46 4.20 -10.24
C SER A 130 7.22 5.08 -10.08
N LEU A 131 6.03 4.50 -10.15
CA LEU A 131 4.77 5.18 -9.85
C LEU A 131 3.96 4.39 -8.82
N PHE A 132 3.11 5.10 -8.07
CA PHE A 132 2.14 4.45 -7.20
C PHE A 132 1.06 3.73 -8.01
N ASP A 133 0.73 2.49 -7.61
CA ASP A 133 -0.30 1.67 -8.27
C ASP A 133 -1.71 2.05 -7.79
N VAL A 134 -2.23 3.14 -8.34
CA VAL A 134 -3.56 3.69 -7.98
C VAL A 134 -4.69 2.74 -8.38
N GLN A 135 -4.55 2.05 -9.53
CA GLN A 135 -5.55 1.09 -10.01
C GLN A 135 -5.71 -0.07 -9.02
N LEU A 136 -4.61 -0.59 -8.45
CA LEU A 136 -4.69 -1.65 -7.45
C LEU A 136 -5.46 -1.22 -6.19
N VAL A 137 -5.25 0.01 -5.70
CA VAL A 137 -6.00 0.55 -4.55
C VAL A 137 -7.49 0.69 -4.88
N SER A 138 -7.80 1.16 -6.10
CA SER A 138 -9.18 1.22 -6.59
C SER A 138 -9.84 -0.15 -6.63
N ASN A 139 -9.12 -1.17 -7.09
CA ASN A 139 -9.61 -2.56 -7.11
C ASN A 139 -9.87 -3.08 -5.68
N PHE A 140 -8.95 -2.84 -4.73
CA PHE A 140 -9.17 -3.20 -3.33
C PHE A 140 -10.44 -2.55 -2.77
N SER A 141 -10.63 -1.26 -3.02
CA SER A 141 -11.83 -0.54 -2.57
C SER A 141 -13.10 -1.13 -3.19
N LYS A 142 -13.19 -1.19 -4.52
CA LYS A 142 -14.35 -1.69 -5.27
C LYS A 142 -14.72 -3.12 -4.84
N ILE A 143 -13.75 -4.03 -4.77
CA ILE A 143 -14.00 -5.43 -4.40
C ILE A 143 -14.39 -5.56 -2.93
N SER A 144 -13.73 -4.81 -2.02
CA SER A 144 -14.06 -4.87 -0.59
C SER A 144 -15.49 -4.38 -0.31
N LEU A 145 -15.95 -3.36 -1.02
CA LEU A 145 -17.31 -2.79 -0.89
C LEU A 145 -18.40 -3.73 -1.40
N LEU A 146 -18.08 -4.57 -2.40
CA LEU A 146 -18.98 -5.62 -2.88
C LEU A 146 -19.13 -6.79 -1.89
N GLN A 147 -18.27 -6.87 -0.87
CA GLN A 147 -18.25 -7.93 0.13
C GLN A 147 -18.23 -9.32 -0.53
N GLU A 148 -19.20 -10.19 -0.23
CA GLU A 148 -19.33 -11.54 -0.80
C GLU A 148 -19.63 -11.56 -2.31
N LYS A 149 -20.02 -10.42 -2.90
CA LYS A 149 -20.22 -10.31 -4.36
C LYS A 149 -18.95 -9.89 -5.09
N GLY A 150 -17.89 -9.55 -4.36
CA GLY A 150 -16.60 -9.21 -4.92
C GLY A 150 -15.90 -10.45 -5.47
N ASP A 151 -15.41 -10.37 -6.70
CA ASP A 151 -14.62 -11.42 -7.33
C ASP A 151 -13.14 -11.18 -7.01
N LEU A 152 -12.55 -12.01 -6.14
CA LEU A 152 -11.15 -11.85 -5.72
C LEU A 152 -10.15 -12.11 -6.84
N ARG A 153 -10.58 -12.77 -7.93
CA ARG A 153 -9.71 -13.05 -9.07
C ARG A 153 -9.33 -11.77 -9.83
N LYS A 154 -10.17 -10.74 -9.71
CA LYS A 154 -10.07 -9.45 -10.41
C LYS A 154 -9.24 -8.41 -9.67
N ILE A 155 -8.63 -8.76 -8.54
CA ILE A 155 -7.91 -7.79 -7.70
C ILE A 155 -6.80 -7.07 -8.48
N PHE A 156 -6.10 -7.77 -9.37
CA PHE A 156 -5.01 -7.22 -10.14
C PHE A 156 -5.42 -6.70 -11.52
N ASP A 157 -6.71 -6.75 -11.89
CA ASP A 157 -7.18 -6.32 -13.20
C ASP A 157 -6.70 -4.89 -13.48
N ASP A 158 -5.95 -4.74 -14.57
CA ASP A 158 -5.32 -3.49 -15.00
C ASP A 158 -4.42 -2.81 -13.95
N SER A 159 -3.95 -3.50 -12.91
CA SER A 159 -3.02 -2.91 -11.94
C SER A 159 -1.66 -2.60 -12.59
N LEU A 160 -1.02 -1.51 -12.17
CA LEU A 160 0.29 -1.11 -12.71
C LEU A 160 1.34 -2.20 -12.48
N THR A 161 1.23 -2.97 -11.40
CA THR A 161 2.11 -4.09 -11.13
C THR A 161 2.05 -5.21 -12.17
N LEU A 162 0.92 -5.38 -12.88
CA LEU A 162 0.86 -6.31 -14.03
C LEU A 162 1.56 -5.75 -15.27
N TRP A 163 1.52 -4.43 -15.46
CA TRP A 163 2.13 -3.75 -16.62
C TRP A 163 3.64 -3.57 -16.47
N LYS A 164 4.08 -3.07 -15.31
CA LYS A 164 5.46 -2.66 -15.02
C LYS A 164 5.83 -3.04 -13.57
N PRO A 165 5.96 -4.33 -13.23
CA PRO A 165 6.19 -4.79 -11.85
C PRO A 165 7.42 -4.16 -11.19
N GLU A 166 8.50 -3.92 -11.95
CA GLU A 166 9.74 -3.31 -11.43
C GLU A 166 9.61 -1.79 -11.15
N HIS A 167 8.56 -1.14 -11.67
CA HIS A 167 8.30 0.29 -11.53
C HIS A 167 6.97 0.60 -10.82
N ALA A 168 6.35 -0.40 -10.20
CA ALA A 168 5.11 -0.23 -9.44
C ALA A 168 5.40 -0.17 -7.94
N VAL A 169 4.96 0.89 -7.28
CA VAL A 169 4.88 0.98 -5.82
C VAL A 169 3.45 0.69 -5.40
N THR A 170 3.20 -0.50 -4.89
CA THR A 170 1.88 -0.92 -4.43
C THR A 170 1.64 -0.47 -2.99
N PHE A 171 0.41 -0.08 -2.67
CA PHE A 171 0.01 0.37 -1.34
C PHE A 171 -1.44 -0.03 -1.08
N VAL A 172 -1.91 0.10 0.17
CA VAL A 172 -3.31 -0.18 0.55
C VAL A 172 -4.08 1.11 0.79
N ALA A 173 -3.47 2.06 1.49
CA ALA A 173 -4.01 3.38 1.75
C ALA A 173 -2.87 4.40 1.86
N ASN A 174 -3.20 5.68 1.74
CA ASN A 174 -2.27 6.77 1.99
C ASN A 174 -3.00 7.94 2.65
N HIS A 175 -2.29 9.06 2.81
CA HIS A 175 -2.82 10.28 3.39
C HIS A 175 -3.93 10.96 2.58
N ASP A 176 -4.09 10.66 1.29
CA ASP A 176 -5.15 11.22 0.43
C ASP A 176 -6.39 10.31 0.36
N THR A 177 -6.21 9.00 0.57
CA THR A 177 -7.30 8.01 0.51
C THR A 177 -7.98 7.73 1.84
N GLN A 178 -7.38 8.17 2.95
CA GLN A 178 -7.97 8.01 4.28
C GLN A 178 -9.30 8.79 4.41
N PRO A 179 -10.18 8.41 5.36
CA PRO A 179 -11.49 9.05 5.51
C PRO A 179 -11.45 10.58 5.65
N GLY A 180 -12.30 11.28 4.90
CA GLY A 180 -12.47 12.73 4.95
C GLY A 180 -11.45 13.55 4.13
N GLN A 181 -10.67 12.90 3.26
CA GLN A 181 -9.70 13.52 2.37
C GLN A 181 -10.22 13.59 0.92
N SER A 182 -9.52 14.33 0.05
CA SER A 182 -9.98 14.63 -1.32
C SER A 182 -10.06 13.41 -2.24
N LEU A 183 -9.26 12.38 -1.97
CA LEU A 183 -9.18 11.16 -2.78
C LEU A 183 -9.64 9.94 -1.97
N GLU A 184 -10.56 10.15 -1.01
CA GLU A 184 -11.06 9.10 -0.13
C GLU A 184 -11.46 7.85 -0.92
N THR A 185 -10.76 6.74 -0.65
CA THR A 185 -10.91 5.48 -1.37
C THR A 185 -11.08 4.37 -0.34
N PRO A 186 -12.31 4.16 0.18
CA PRO A 186 -12.52 3.35 1.37
C PRO A 186 -12.31 1.86 1.09
N ILE A 187 -11.56 1.19 1.98
CA ILE A 187 -11.42 -0.28 2.00
C ILE A 187 -12.10 -0.81 3.25
N VAL A 188 -12.99 -1.79 3.09
CA VAL A 188 -13.74 -2.36 4.23
C VAL A 188 -12.77 -3.07 5.18
N PRO A 189 -12.86 -2.90 6.52
CA PRO A 189 -11.82 -3.33 7.47
C PRO A 189 -11.39 -4.80 7.40
N PHE A 190 -12.29 -5.72 7.08
CA PHE A 190 -11.95 -7.15 6.93
C PHE A 190 -10.96 -7.40 5.78
N PHE A 191 -10.98 -6.53 4.75
CA PHE A 191 -10.22 -6.68 3.52
C PHE A 191 -8.81 -6.09 3.62
N THR A 192 -8.58 -5.15 4.54
CA THR A 192 -7.27 -4.55 4.79
C THR A 192 -6.14 -5.59 4.96
N PRO A 193 -6.26 -6.62 5.84
CA PRO A 193 -5.23 -7.66 5.94
C PRO A 193 -5.06 -8.50 4.66
N LEU A 194 -6.12 -8.69 3.86
CA LEU A 194 -6.02 -9.39 2.56
C LEU A 194 -5.17 -8.57 1.58
N ALA A 195 -5.46 -7.26 1.46
CA ALA A 195 -4.72 -6.34 0.61
C ALA A 195 -3.23 -6.27 1.00
N TYR A 196 -2.94 -6.20 2.30
CA TYR A 196 -1.55 -6.23 2.79
C TYR A 196 -0.85 -7.56 2.50
N ALA A 197 -1.52 -8.71 2.63
CA ALA A 197 -0.93 -9.99 2.29
C ALA A 197 -0.53 -10.06 0.81
N LEU A 198 -1.35 -9.49 -0.07
CA LEU A 198 -1.09 -9.45 -1.51
C LEU A 198 0.14 -8.61 -1.86
N ILE A 199 0.24 -7.37 -1.35
CA ILE A 199 1.38 -6.50 -1.68
C ILE A 199 2.67 -6.93 -0.96
N LEU A 200 2.56 -7.48 0.25
CA LEU A 200 3.74 -7.85 1.06
C LEU A 200 4.31 -9.22 0.71
N LEU A 201 3.53 -10.22 0.31
CA LEU A 201 4.02 -11.60 0.28
C LEU A 201 4.18 -12.17 -1.13
N ARG A 202 3.60 -11.52 -2.15
CA ARG A 202 3.78 -11.91 -3.56
C ARG A 202 5.15 -11.49 -4.09
N ALA A 203 5.66 -12.25 -5.05
CA ALA A 203 6.89 -11.98 -5.80
C ALA A 203 6.69 -10.91 -6.88
N ASN A 204 5.47 -10.83 -7.43
CA ASN A 204 5.11 -10.04 -8.61
C ASN A 204 4.09 -8.93 -8.28
N ALA A 205 4.20 -8.32 -7.09
CA ALA A 205 3.35 -7.21 -6.65
C ALA A 205 4.15 -5.92 -6.43
N GLY A 206 5.23 -5.72 -7.20
CA GLY A 206 6.07 -4.53 -7.12
C GLY A 206 6.71 -4.29 -5.74
N LEU A 207 6.96 -3.01 -5.45
CA LEU A 207 7.52 -2.55 -4.18
C LEU A 207 6.38 -2.16 -3.22
N PRO A 208 6.13 -2.92 -2.13
CA PRO A 208 5.08 -2.57 -1.19
C PRO A 208 5.44 -1.36 -0.32
N CYS A 209 4.49 -0.45 -0.19
CA CYS A 209 4.53 0.70 0.72
C CYS A 209 3.47 0.51 1.81
N VAL A 210 3.91 0.44 3.07
CA VAL A 210 3.01 0.29 4.23
C VAL A 210 2.62 1.66 4.75
N PHE A 211 1.32 1.85 4.98
CA PHE A 211 0.83 3.13 5.47
C PHE A 211 0.98 3.27 6.98
N TYR A 212 1.47 4.42 7.41
CA TYR A 212 1.66 4.74 8.82
C TYR A 212 0.39 4.55 9.65
N ALA A 213 -0.77 5.05 9.17
CA ALA A 213 -2.01 4.96 9.93
C ALA A 213 -2.53 3.52 10.06
N ASP A 214 -2.15 2.63 9.15
CA ASP A 214 -2.51 1.22 9.25
C ASP A 214 -1.62 0.45 10.25
N LEU A 215 -0.47 1.03 10.64
CA LEU A 215 0.38 0.48 11.70
C LEU A 215 0.06 1.07 13.07
N PHE A 216 -0.20 2.37 13.14
CA PHE A 216 -0.27 3.11 14.41
C PHE A 216 -1.65 3.71 14.71
N GLY A 217 -2.61 3.61 13.79
CA GLY A 217 -3.90 4.28 13.88
C GLY A 217 -3.82 5.75 13.47
N SER A 218 -4.95 6.44 13.53
CA SER A 218 -5.02 7.86 13.18
C SER A 218 -6.11 8.61 13.95
N PHE A 219 -6.02 9.94 13.92
CA PHE A 219 -7.03 10.85 14.48
C PHE A 219 -7.96 11.45 13.41
N GLY A 220 -7.90 10.94 12.18
CA GLY A 220 -8.56 11.57 11.03
C GLY A 220 -8.14 13.03 10.83
N LYS A 221 -9.02 13.82 10.21
CA LYS A 221 -8.75 15.22 9.83
C LYS A 221 -8.69 16.21 11.00
N HIS A 222 -9.43 15.93 12.08
CA HIS A 222 -9.59 16.86 13.20
C HIS A 222 -9.42 16.12 14.53
N PRO A 223 -8.18 16.00 15.06
CA PRO A 223 -7.93 15.39 16.36
C PRO A 223 -8.77 16.06 17.45
N GLN A 224 -9.50 15.26 18.21
CA GLN A 224 -10.34 15.74 19.30
C GLN A 224 -9.56 15.76 20.63
N PRO A 225 -9.87 16.70 21.55
CA PRO A 225 -9.32 16.67 22.90
C PRO A 225 -9.52 15.31 23.56
N GLY A 226 -8.51 14.86 24.33
CA GLY A 226 -8.58 13.58 25.03
C GLY A 226 -8.54 12.35 24.12
N PHE A 227 -8.17 12.49 22.84
CA PHE A 227 -7.98 11.38 21.90
C PHE A 227 -9.26 10.56 21.61
N THR A 228 -10.43 11.18 21.78
CA THR A 228 -11.76 10.53 21.68
C THR A 228 -12.09 10.03 20.27
N ASN A 229 -11.45 10.56 19.24
CA ASN A 229 -11.66 10.15 17.85
C ASN A 229 -10.49 9.33 17.26
N PHE A 230 -9.61 8.77 18.10
CA PHE A 230 -8.55 7.89 17.61
C PHE A 230 -9.12 6.57 17.10
N ILE A 231 -8.82 6.30 15.83
CA ILE A 231 -9.11 5.08 15.11
C ILE A 231 -7.89 4.16 15.28
N PRO A 232 -8.03 3.00 15.95
CA PRO A 232 -6.92 2.07 16.14
C PRO A 232 -6.48 1.44 14.81
N PRO A 233 -5.27 0.89 14.76
CA PRO A 233 -4.82 0.14 13.60
C PRO A 233 -5.80 -0.98 13.20
N PRO A 234 -5.97 -1.27 11.91
CA PRO A 234 -6.75 -2.40 11.44
C PRO A 234 -6.23 -3.73 12.01
N ALA A 235 -7.12 -4.73 12.05
CA ALA A 235 -6.78 -6.10 12.46
C ALA A 235 -6.03 -6.20 13.82
N GLY A 236 -6.32 -5.29 14.75
CA GLY A 236 -5.71 -5.28 16.08
C GLY A 236 -4.22 -4.92 16.09
N GLY A 237 -3.69 -4.32 15.02
CA GLY A 237 -2.30 -3.82 14.95
C GLY A 237 -1.20 -4.88 14.83
N ALA A 238 -1.52 -6.17 14.91
CA ALA A 238 -0.53 -7.24 14.89
C ALA A 238 -0.34 -7.89 13.51
N ALA A 239 -1.38 -7.92 12.67
CA ALA A 239 -1.35 -8.68 11.42
C ALA A 239 -0.33 -8.14 10.41
N ILE A 240 -0.31 -6.82 10.19
CA ILE A 240 0.57 -6.18 9.20
C ILE A 240 2.05 -6.31 9.60
N PRO A 241 2.47 -6.00 10.85
CA PRO A 241 3.85 -6.24 11.27
C PRO A 241 4.32 -7.69 11.11
N LYS A 242 3.45 -8.67 11.42
CA LYS A 242 3.76 -10.09 11.20
C LYS A 242 3.96 -10.42 9.73
N MET A 243 3.13 -9.87 8.84
CA MET A 243 3.32 -10.05 7.39
C MET A 243 4.58 -9.35 6.87
N MET A 244 4.97 -8.19 7.43
CA MET A 244 6.24 -7.54 7.12
C MET A 244 7.44 -8.41 7.52
N LEU A 245 7.40 -9.05 8.69
CA LEU A 245 8.42 -10.01 9.11
C LEU A 245 8.41 -11.25 8.21
N ALA A 246 7.24 -11.78 7.86
CA ALA A 246 7.13 -12.90 6.93
C ALA A 246 7.70 -12.55 5.54
N ARG A 247 7.50 -11.32 5.05
CA ARG A 247 8.15 -10.84 3.81
C ARG A 247 9.68 -10.91 3.93
N LYS A 248 10.22 -10.41 5.05
CA LYS A 248 11.66 -10.39 5.31
C LYS A 248 12.28 -11.78 5.45
N LEU A 249 11.52 -12.76 5.96
CA LEU A 249 12.06 -14.07 6.31
C LEU A 249 11.76 -15.16 5.27
N TRP A 250 10.55 -15.20 4.69
CA TRP A 250 10.07 -16.38 3.97
C TRP A 250 9.37 -16.12 2.63
N ALA A 251 9.05 -14.86 2.29
CA ALA A 251 8.45 -14.53 0.99
C ALA A 251 9.49 -14.51 -0.16
N TYR A 252 10.18 -15.63 -0.36
CA TYR A 252 11.23 -15.81 -1.36
C TYR A 252 10.97 -17.02 -2.25
N GLY A 253 11.72 -17.12 -3.34
CA GLY A 253 11.60 -18.21 -4.30
C GLY A 253 10.44 -18.05 -5.28
N SER A 254 10.25 -19.09 -6.11
CA SER A 254 9.20 -19.19 -7.11
C SER A 254 7.81 -19.02 -6.48
N GLN A 255 6.89 -18.44 -7.25
CA GLN A 255 5.49 -18.27 -6.86
C GLN A 255 4.59 -19.17 -7.70
N HIS A 256 3.56 -19.73 -7.07
CA HIS A 256 2.42 -20.35 -7.75
C HIS A 256 1.15 -19.59 -7.36
N ASP A 257 0.36 -19.19 -8.35
CA ASP A 257 -0.90 -18.46 -8.16
C ASP A 257 -2.10 -19.38 -8.29
N TYR A 258 -3.06 -19.21 -7.40
CA TYR A 258 -4.32 -19.96 -7.34
C TYR A 258 -5.49 -18.97 -7.39
N PHE A 259 -5.61 -18.31 -8.54
CA PHE A 259 -6.66 -17.36 -8.93
C PHE A 259 -7.52 -17.97 -10.06
N ASP A 260 -7.78 -19.27 -9.95
CA ASP A 260 -8.48 -20.09 -10.95
C ASP A 260 -10.01 -19.91 -10.92
N ASP A 261 -10.69 -20.49 -11.92
CA ASP A 261 -12.12 -20.35 -12.12
C ASP A 261 -13.00 -21.13 -11.13
N ASP A 262 -12.41 -21.93 -10.25
CA ASP A 262 -13.14 -22.86 -9.38
C ASP A 262 -13.84 -22.15 -8.20
N ASP A 263 -13.24 -21.08 -7.64
CA ASP A 263 -13.83 -20.31 -6.55
C ASP A 263 -13.44 -18.81 -6.63
N PRO A 264 -14.33 -17.92 -7.08
CA PRO A 264 -14.08 -16.47 -7.13
C PRO A 264 -13.93 -15.82 -5.74
N HIS A 265 -14.28 -16.55 -4.67
CA HIS A 265 -14.33 -16.05 -3.30
C HIS A 265 -13.25 -16.66 -2.40
N CYS A 266 -12.43 -17.57 -2.91
CA CYS A 266 -11.29 -18.14 -2.19
C CYS A 266 -10.11 -18.17 -3.14
N VAL A 267 -9.08 -17.36 -2.92
CA VAL A 267 -7.86 -17.34 -3.77
C VAL A 267 -6.62 -17.54 -2.91
N GLY A 268 -5.51 -17.89 -3.54
CA GLY A 268 -4.26 -18.06 -2.82
C GLY A 268 -3.03 -17.99 -3.70
N PHE A 269 -1.88 -18.03 -3.06
CA PHE A 269 -0.59 -18.17 -3.72
C PHE A 269 0.43 -18.77 -2.76
N THR A 270 1.46 -19.40 -3.31
CA THR A 270 2.57 -19.96 -2.54
C THR A 270 3.89 -19.35 -2.95
N ARG A 271 4.86 -19.36 -2.04
CA ARG A 271 6.26 -19.02 -2.27
C ARG A 271 7.09 -20.20 -1.83
N ALA A 272 7.86 -20.79 -2.75
CA ALA A 272 8.59 -22.06 -2.51
C ALA A 272 9.82 -21.92 -1.59
N GLY A 273 10.15 -20.70 -1.16
CA GLY A 273 11.36 -20.41 -0.42
C GLY A 273 12.61 -20.38 -1.29
N HIS A 274 13.69 -19.82 -0.74
CA HIS A 274 14.96 -19.68 -1.45
C HIS A 274 16.13 -20.15 -0.56
N PRO A 275 17.02 -21.04 -1.05
CA PRO A 275 18.07 -21.66 -0.24
C PRO A 275 18.92 -20.68 0.58
N SER A 276 19.33 -19.54 -0.02
CA SER A 276 20.21 -18.57 0.65
C SER A 276 19.50 -17.35 1.26
N ARG A 277 18.19 -17.16 1.02
CA ARG A 277 17.46 -15.97 1.49
C ARG A 277 16.50 -16.27 2.63
N SER A 278 16.01 -17.50 2.69
CA SER A 278 15.03 -17.95 3.68
C SER A 278 15.36 -19.32 4.28
N ASP A 279 16.60 -19.78 4.16
CA ASP A 279 17.02 -21.17 4.44
C ASP A 279 16.16 -22.20 3.69
N GLY A 280 15.62 -21.75 2.57
CA GLY A 280 14.67 -22.50 1.79
C GLY A 280 13.29 -22.68 2.44
N HIS A 281 12.93 -22.01 3.52
CA HIS A 281 11.55 -21.94 3.96
C HIS A 281 10.71 -21.05 3.04
N GLY A 282 9.46 -21.45 2.82
CA GLY A 282 8.49 -20.76 2.00
C GLY A 282 7.25 -20.35 2.80
N LEU A 283 6.20 -19.94 2.09
CA LEU A 283 4.90 -19.63 2.68
C LEU A 283 3.75 -19.97 1.72
N ALA A 284 2.56 -20.14 2.27
CA ALA A 284 1.32 -20.35 1.53
C ALA A 284 0.27 -19.40 2.08
N VAL A 285 -0.28 -18.55 1.21
CA VAL A 285 -1.31 -17.58 1.57
C VAL A 285 -2.61 -18.02 0.95
N VAL A 286 -3.65 -18.14 1.77
CA VAL A 286 -5.02 -18.37 1.31
C VAL A 286 -5.92 -17.32 1.92
N MET A 287 -6.82 -16.76 1.12
CA MET A 287 -7.75 -15.72 1.55
C MET A 287 -9.13 -15.94 0.98
N THR A 288 -10.13 -15.47 1.71
CA THR A 288 -11.53 -15.56 1.29
C THR A 288 -12.31 -14.31 1.70
N ASN A 289 -13.26 -13.89 0.86
CA ASN A 289 -14.30 -12.91 1.22
C ASN A 289 -15.66 -13.57 1.51
N ALA A 290 -15.73 -14.90 1.51
CA ALA A 290 -16.93 -15.65 1.84
C ALA A 290 -17.21 -15.65 3.35
N TRP A 291 -18.47 -15.88 3.72
CA TRP A 291 -18.90 -16.00 5.12
C TRP A 291 -18.65 -17.39 5.71
N GLU A 292 -18.40 -18.38 4.86
CA GLU A 292 -18.00 -19.71 5.28
C GLU A 292 -16.48 -19.83 5.40
N HIS A 293 -16.05 -20.81 6.20
CA HIS A 293 -14.68 -21.31 6.12
C HIS A 293 -14.42 -21.88 4.73
N ARG A 294 -13.22 -21.63 4.21
CA ARG A 294 -12.77 -22.16 2.93
C ARG A 294 -11.43 -22.85 3.10
N SER A 295 -11.04 -23.61 2.08
CA SER A 295 -9.73 -24.22 1.99
C SER A 295 -9.31 -24.34 0.55
N ARG A 296 -8.01 -24.35 0.29
CA ARG A 296 -7.47 -24.45 -1.07
C ARG A 296 -6.28 -25.41 -1.08
N ALA A 297 -6.32 -26.37 -1.99
CA ALA A 297 -5.17 -27.24 -2.25
C ALA A 297 -4.12 -26.42 -3.02
N MET A 298 -2.90 -26.34 -2.52
CA MET A 298 -1.82 -25.60 -3.15
C MET A 298 -0.49 -26.35 -3.05
N PHE A 299 0.31 -26.21 -4.09
CA PHE A 299 1.66 -26.76 -4.18
C PHE A 299 2.64 -25.77 -3.55
N VAL A 300 3.41 -26.25 -2.59
CA VAL A 300 4.47 -25.47 -1.93
C VAL A 300 5.87 -25.94 -2.33
N GLY A 301 5.99 -27.11 -2.94
CA GLY A 301 7.25 -27.71 -3.38
C GLY A 301 7.53 -29.06 -2.71
N GLU A 302 7.94 -30.07 -3.48
CA GLU A 302 8.24 -31.44 -2.97
C GLU A 302 9.25 -31.45 -1.82
N ARG A 303 10.17 -30.50 -1.80
CA ARG A 303 11.16 -30.34 -0.72
C ARG A 303 10.56 -30.07 0.66
N HIS A 304 9.30 -29.64 0.71
CA HIS A 304 8.57 -29.40 1.95
C HIS A 304 7.77 -30.63 2.40
N ALA A 305 7.85 -31.75 1.69
CA ALA A 305 7.18 -32.99 2.07
C ALA A 305 7.43 -33.37 3.54
N GLY A 306 6.35 -33.72 4.24
CA GLY A 306 6.38 -34.07 5.66
C GLY A 306 6.52 -32.89 6.63
N GLU A 307 6.76 -31.67 6.15
CA GLU A 307 6.76 -30.49 7.01
C GLU A 307 5.37 -30.22 7.59
N THR A 308 5.33 -29.66 8.81
CA THR A 308 4.09 -29.22 9.43
C THR A 308 4.01 -27.69 9.46
N TRP A 309 2.97 -27.17 8.85
CA TRP A 309 2.75 -25.74 8.68
C TRP A 309 1.60 -25.26 9.55
N THR A 310 1.73 -24.03 10.05
CA THR A 310 0.74 -23.38 10.92
C THR A 310 0.53 -21.92 10.50
N ASP A 311 -0.68 -21.41 10.72
CA ASP A 311 -1.03 -20.02 10.39
C ASP A 311 -0.32 -19.02 11.31
N LEU A 312 0.49 -18.16 10.71
CA LEU A 312 1.27 -17.10 11.34
C LEU A 312 0.39 -16.08 12.08
N LEU A 313 -0.80 -15.80 11.55
CA LEU A 313 -1.75 -14.85 12.12
C LEU A 313 -2.55 -15.45 13.27
N ARG A 314 -2.56 -16.80 13.39
CA ARG A 314 -3.34 -17.58 14.36
C ARG A 314 -4.84 -17.32 14.29
N TRP A 315 -5.33 -16.93 13.12
CA TRP A 315 -6.75 -16.73 12.85
C TRP A 315 -7.41 -18.00 12.30
N CYS A 316 -6.62 -18.90 11.72
CA CYS A 316 -7.05 -20.25 11.36
C CYS A 316 -6.32 -21.29 12.22
N PRO A 317 -6.94 -21.83 13.29
CA PRO A 317 -6.31 -22.82 14.15
C PRO A 317 -6.13 -24.15 13.41
N GLY A 318 -5.05 -24.85 13.70
CA GLY A 318 -4.77 -26.17 13.12
C GLY A 318 -3.36 -26.29 12.59
N ARG A 319 -3.09 -27.42 11.93
CA ARG A 319 -1.81 -27.77 11.32
C ARG A 319 -2.07 -28.35 9.94
N VAL A 320 -1.25 -28.00 8.95
CA VAL A 320 -1.25 -28.60 7.62
C VAL A 320 0.03 -29.40 7.46
N VAL A 321 -0.07 -30.69 7.15
CA VAL A 321 1.09 -31.52 6.82
C VAL A 321 1.22 -31.54 5.29
N ILE A 322 2.40 -31.20 4.77
CA ILE A 322 2.65 -31.23 3.33
C ILE A 322 2.85 -32.67 2.88
N GLY A 323 2.14 -33.08 1.83
CA GLY A 323 2.25 -34.41 1.23
C GLY A 323 3.59 -34.65 0.55
N ASP A 324 3.88 -35.92 0.25
CA ASP A 324 5.11 -36.34 -0.45
C ASP A 324 5.24 -35.73 -1.86
N ASP A 325 4.11 -35.31 -2.44
CA ASP A 325 4.01 -34.62 -3.73
C ASP A 325 4.18 -33.08 -3.62
N GLY A 326 4.44 -32.56 -2.41
CA GLY A 326 4.60 -31.13 -2.16
C GLY A 326 3.31 -30.33 -2.09
N TRP A 327 2.13 -30.98 -2.03
CA TRP A 327 0.83 -30.34 -1.90
C TRP A 327 0.34 -30.29 -0.45
N GLY A 328 -0.41 -29.25 -0.12
CA GLY A 328 -1.15 -29.13 1.13
C GLY A 328 -2.54 -28.54 0.91
N VAL A 329 -3.49 -28.90 1.77
CA VAL A 329 -4.84 -28.30 1.80
C VAL A 329 -4.88 -27.25 2.89
N PHE A 330 -4.83 -25.98 2.50
CA PHE A 330 -4.68 -24.86 3.43
C PHE A 330 -6.04 -24.24 3.76
N PRO A 331 -6.50 -24.28 5.02
CA PRO A 331 -7.75 -23.66 5.42
C PRO A 331 -7.61 -22.16 5.67
N VAL A 332 -8.73 -21.45 5.63
CA VAL A 332 -8.85 -20.03 5.96
C VAL A 332 -10.17 -19.75 6.68
N GLY A 333 -10.13 -18.83 7.63
CA GLY A 333 -11.32 -18.32 8.31
C GLY A 333 -12.22 -17.53 7.37
N ARG A 334 -13.52 -17.41 7.70
CA ARG A 334 -14.46 -16.55 7.00
C ARG A 334 -13.93 -15.11 6.88
N ARG A 335 -14.06 -14.49 5.70
CA ARG A 335 -13.67 -13.09 5.45
C ARG A 335 -12.27 -12.77 6.00
N SER A 336 -11.31 -13.66 5.74
CA SER A 336 -10.00 -13.64 6.38
C SER A 336 -8.89 -14.04 5.41
N VAL A 337 -7.66 -13.93 5.89
CA VAL A 337 -6.45 -14.43 5.25
C VAL A 337 -5.70 -15.28 6.26
N ALA A 338 -5.10 -16.37 5.81
CA ALA A 338 -4.20 -17.21 6.58
C ALA A 338 -2.84 -17.28 5.86
N VAL A 339 -1.76 -17.17 6.63
CA VAL A 339 -0.39 -17.21 6.12
C VAL A 339 0.31 -18.42 6.76
N TRP A 340 0.37 -19.52 6.02
CA TRP A 340 0.92 -20.78 6.48
C TRP A 340 2.42 -20.81 6.24
N VAL A 341 3.17 -21.13 7.30
CA VAL A 341 4.62 -21.32 7.29
C VAL A 341 4.96 -22.53 8.14
N ASN A 342 6.04 -23.23 7.81
CA ASN A 342 6.60 -24.31 8.63
C ASN A 342 6.76 -23.86 10.10
N ASP A 343 6.28 -24.67 11.04
CA ASP A 343 6.25 -24.37 12.47
C ASP A 343 7.63 -24.41 13.15
N VAL A 344 8.64 -24.95 12.48
CA VAL A 344 10.04 -24.93 12.91
C VAL A 344 10.95 -24.14 11.97
N ALA A 345 10.39 -23.26 11.12
CA ALA A 345 11.18 -22.43 10.22
C ALA A 345 12.20 -21.55 10.96
N THR A 346 13.41 -21.39 10.41
CA THR A 346 14.36 -20.41 10.95
C THR A 346 13.70 -19.02 10.99
N GLY A 347 13.80 -18.35 12.15
CA GLY A 347 13.15 -17.05 12.40
C GLY A 347 11.71 -17.14 12.90
N ARG A 348 11.14 -18.34 13.09
CA ARG A 348 9.73 -18.50 13.50
C ARG A 348 9.41 -17.80 14.82
N GLY A 349 10.24 -18.01 15.83
CA GLY A 349 10.11 -17.35 17.14
C GLY A 349 10.10 -15.83 17.06
N MET A 350 10.88 -15.24 16.14
CA MET A 350 10.90 -13.78 15.93
C MET A 350 9.51 -13.23 15.59
N VAL A 351 8.67 -14.01 14.89
CA VAL A 351 7.34 -13.56 14.46
C VAL A 351 6.26 -13.97 15.46
N ASP A 352 6.34 -15.17 16.01
CA ASP A 352 5.38 -15.66 16.99
C ASP A 352 5.42 -14.89 18.31
N GLU A 353 6.61 -14.46 18.73
CA GLU A 353 6.85 -13.69 19.95
C GLU A 353 6.84 -12.17 19.71
N HIS A 354 6.70 -11.72 18.45
CA HIS A 354 6.71 -10.30 18.13
C HIS A 354 5.50 -9.60 18.72
N VAL A 355 5.77 -8.65 19.61
CA VAL A 355 4.80 -7.66 20.05
C VAL A 355 5.18 -6.35 19.40
N PHE A 356 4.38 -5.92 18.42
CA PHE A 356 4.55 -4.62 17.80
C PHE A 356 3.93 -3.56 18.69
N ASP A 357 4.72 -2.56 19.07
CA ASP A 357 4.22 -1.41 19.80
C ASP A 357 3.52 -0.45 18.83
N TYR A 358 2.21 -0.64 18.69
CA TYR A 358 1.35 0.25 17.91
C TYR A 358 0.84 1.45 18.72
N ASP A 359 1.04 1.47 20.04
CA ASP A 359 0.52 2.51 20.94
C ASP A 359 1.55 3.61 21.22
N ILE A 360 2.13 4.14 20.15
CA ILE A 360 3.10 5.24 20.20
C ILE A 360 2.49 6.55 20.75
N TYR A 361 1.17 6.59 20.92
CA TYR A 361 0.42 7.71 21.49
C TYR A 361 0.15 7.54 23.00
N GLY A 362 0.48 6.39 23.60
CA GLY A 362 0.29 6.11 25.03
C GLY A 362 -1.17 6.01 25.48
N LEU A 363 -2.07 5.64 24.57
CA LEU A 363 -3.51 5.55 24.79
C LEU A 363 -3.93 4.26 25.49
N GLY A 364 -3.13 3.21 25.45
CA GLY A 364 -3.40 1.89 26.00
C GLY A 364 -3.52 1.87 27.52
N ALA A 365 -2.84 2.77 28.23
CA ALA A 365 -2.99 2.94 29.68
C ALA A 365 -4.32 3.63 30.03
N ALA A 366 -4.70 4.67 29.28
CA ALA A 366 -5.95 5.41 29.48
C ALA A 366 -7.20 4.59 29.05
N ARG A 367 -7.08 3.75 28.02
CA ARG A 367 -8.19 2.92 27.49
C ARG A 367 -8.46 1.64 28.26
N LYS A 368 -7.48 1.13 29.03
CA LYS A 368 -7.71 -0.04 29.91
C LYS A 368 -8.78 0.24 30.97
N GLU A 369 -8.94 1.49 31.40
CA GLU A 369 -9.97 1.87 32.39
C GLU A 369 -11.37 2.05 31.78
N GLU A 370 -11.49 2.36 30.47
CA GLU A 370 -12.78 2.55 29.80
C GLU A 370 -13.31 1.31 29.06
N LEU A 371 -12.44 0.39 28.61
CA LEU A 371 -12.83 -0.82 27.86
C LEU A 371 -13.12 -2.05 28.74
N ASP A 372 -12.73 -2.05 30.02
CA ASP A 372 -12.92 -3.18 30.94
C ASP A 372 -14.40 -3.55 31.17
N PRO A 373 -15.38 -2.61 31.20
CA PRO A 373 -16.80 -2.98 31.29
C PRO A 373 -17.35 -3.62 30.01
N LEU A 374 -16.93 -3.14 28.83
CA LEU A 374 -17.43 -3.62 27.54
C LEU A 374 -16.84 -4.99 27.18
N ALA A 375 -15.56 -5.20 27.47
CA ALA A 375 -14.88 -6.49 27.28
C ALA A 375 -15.44 -7.56 28.24
N ARG A 376 -15.75 -7.20 29.49
CA ARG A 376 -16.45 -8.11 30.44
C ARG A 376 -17.87 -8.44 29.99
N ALA A 377 -18.62 -7.47 29.46
CA ALA A 377 -19.97 -7.70 28.95
C ALA A 377 -19.97 -8.63 27.71
N MET A 378 -18.98 -8.50 26.82
CA MET A 378 -18.82 -9.39 25.67
C MET A 378 -18.35 -10.80 26.07
N GLN A 379 -17.46 -10.92 27.07
CA GLN A 379 -17.09 -12.23 27.62
C GLN A 379 -18.23 -12.92 28.36
N GLN A 380 -19.07 -12.18 29.11
CA GLN A 380 -20.27 -12.72 29.74
C GLN A 380 -21.31 -13.20 28.72
N ALA A 381 -21.55 -12.41 27.66
CA ALA A 381 -22.47 -12.80 26.58
C ALA A 381 -21.99 -14.04 25.81
N MET A 382 -20.68 -14.29 25.73
CA MET A 382 -20.12 -15.50 25.12
C MET A 382 -20.15 -16.72 26.07
N SER A 383 -20.13 -16.52 27.38
CA SER A 383 -20.24 -17.61 28.37
C SER A 383 -21.68 -18.05 28.63
N GLU A 384 -22.67 -17.17 28.44
CA GLU A 384 -24.09 -17.45 28.73
C GLU A 384 -24.84 -18.10 27.54
N GLY A 385 -24.23 -18.19 26.35
CA GLY A 385 -24.81 -18.87 25.17
C GLY A 385 -24.62 -20.39 25.13
N GLY A 386 -24.09 -20.98 26.20
CA GLY A 386 -23.68 -22.38 26.27
C GLY A 386 -24.46 -23.22 27.27
N GLU A 387 -25.79 -23.08 27.36
CA GLU A 387 -26.65 -24.08 28.00
C GLU A 387 -28.13 -23.82 27.66
N VAL A 388 -28.64 -24.43 26.59
CA VAL A 388 -30.04 -24.89 26.52
C VAL A 388 -30.06 -26.18 25.69
N SER A 389 -30.67 -27.21 26.28
CA SER A 389 -30.90 -28.58 25.81
C SER A 389 -31.35 -28.74 24.36
#